data_AF-A0A961N428-F1
#
_entry.id   AF-A0A961N428-F1
#
_cell.length_a   1.000
_cell.length_b   1.000
_cell.length_c   1.000
_cell.angle_alpha   90.00
_cell.angle_beta   90.00
_cell.angle_gamma   90.00
#
_symmetry.space_group_name_H-M   'P 1'
#
loop_
_entity.id
_entity.type
_entity.pdbx_description
1 polymer ?
#
loop_
_entity_poly.entity_id
_entity_poly.type
_entity_poly.pdbx_seq_one_letter_code
_entity_poly.pdbx_strand_id
1 'polypeptide(L)'
;MKTPLPLRLKRPRRVQILSAAVFLIAGIVYFGTLHAMDGRAEAYFRQLRQSDPALYLTQLREAQGFDTFLEEYRTLDHYDDFRQAPPNFLVGRWTLRPDPIRLSPGTAPSECSDPVTLDYGLFLQLETGGVALPVSYRIEGKTVEMRIGPDTIVPIELVSYGAQLDHIAFTAPGRESVSYGYLCGR
;
A
#
# COMPACT_ATOMS: atom_id res chain seq x y z
N MET A 1 -57.31 -15.89 -20.80
CA MET A 1 -56.49 -16.83 -20.00
C MET A 1 -55.37 -17.37 -20.89
N LYS A 2 -54.11 -17.04 -20.62
CA LYS A 2 -52.94 -17.54 -21.36
C LYS A 2 -52.48 -18.85 -20.72
N THR A 3 -52.56 -19.94 -21.46
CA THR A 3 -52.08 -21.27 -21.09
C THR A 3 -50.54 -21.26 -21.02
N PRO A 4 -49.90 -21.76 -19.94
CA PRO A 4 -48.44 -21.82 -19.90
C PRO A 4 -47.93 -22.92 -20.83
N LEU A 5 -46.99 -22.59 -21.71
CA LEU A 5 -46.29 -23.58 -22.54
C LEU A 5 -45.51 -24.53 -21.63
N PRO A 6 -45.62 -25.87 -21.81
CA PRO A 6 -44.79 -26.81 -21.08
C PRO A 6 -43.35 -26.70 -21.60
N LEU A 7 -42.42 -26.31 -20.72
CA LEU A 7 -40.98 -26.48 -20.94
C LEU A 7 -40.69 -27.98 -21.11
N ARG A 8 -40.67 -28.45 -22.37
CA ARG A 8 -40.15 -29.79 -22.70
C ARG A 8 -38.66 -29.81 -22.37
N LEU A 9 -38.32 -30.26 -21.18
CA LEU A 9 -36.96 -30.65 -20.80
C LEU A 9 -36.54 -31.80 -21.71
N LYS A 10 -35.77 -31.50 -22.76
CA LYS A 10 -35.12 -32.53 -23.59
C LYS A 10 -34.19 -33.32 -22.68
N ARG A 11 -34.38 -34.64 -22.59
CA ARG A 11 -33.46 -35.52 -21.86
C ARG A 11 -32.07 -35.36 -22.45
N PRO A 12 -31.05 -35.06 -21.62
CA PRO A 12 -29.69 -34.88 -22.11
C PRO A 12 -29.20 -36.20 -22.73
N ARG A 13 -28.55 -36.09 -23.89
CA ARG A 13 -27.92 -37.26 -24.52
C ARG A 13 -26.79 -37.76 -23.61
N ARG A 14 -26.48 -39.06 -23.63
CA ARG A 14 -25.41 -39.66 -22.81
C ARG A 14 -24.09 -38.90 -22.90
N VAL A 15 -23.74 -38.40 -24.09
CA VAL A 15 -22.55 -37.56 -24.33
C VAL A 15 -22.58 -36.25 -23.53
N GLN A 16 -23.75 -35.60 -23.41
CA GLN A 16 -23.91 -34.36 -22.63
C GLN A 16 -23.79 -34.62 -21.13
N ILE A 17 -24.30 -35.76 -20.65
CA ILE A 17 -24.14 -36.18 -19.25
C ILE A 17 -22.67 -36.46 -18.96
N LEU A 18 -21.98 -37.17 -19.87
CA LEU A 18 -20.57 -37.50 -19.73
C LEU A 18 -19.69 -36.25 -19.76
N SER A 19 -19.94 -35.32 -20.67
CA SER A 19 -19.22 -34.05 -20.70
C SER A 19 -19.49 -33.22 -19.45
N ALA A 20 -20.73 -33.15 -18.99
CA ALA A 20 -21.08 -32.43 -17.76
C ALA A 20 -20.39 -33.04 -16.53
N ALA A 21 -20.33 -34.37 -16.43
CA ALA A 21 -19.61 -35.06 -15.36
C ALA A 21 -18.11 -34.77 -15.39
N VAL A 22 -17.49 -34.78 -16.58
CA VAL A 22 -16.07 -34.43 -16.75
C VAL A 22 -15.80 -32.98 -16.35
N PHE A 23 -16.62 -32.02 -16.79
CA PHE A 23 -16.49 -30.63 -16.40
C PHE A 23 -16.67 -30.43 -14.89
N LEU A 24 -17.61 -31.15 -14.27
CA LEU A 24 -17.85 -31.07 -12.84
C LEU A 24 -16.66 -31.63 -12.04
N ILE A 25 -16.11 -32.77 -12.45
CA ILE A 25 -14.90 -33.35 -11.85
C ILE A 25 -13.72 -32.39 -12.02
N ALA A 26 -13.51 -31.85 -13.21
CA ALA A 26 -12.44 -30.87 -13.47
C ALA A 26 -12.60 -29.63 -12.59
N GLY A 27 -13.83 -29.13 -12.42
CA GLY A 27 -14.13 -28.02 -11.51
C GLY A 27 -13.80 -28.35 -10.06
N ILE A 28 -14.21 -29.51 -9.55
CA ILE A 28 -13.89 -29.95 -8.17
C ILE A 28 -12.39 -30.05 -7.97
N VAL A 29 -11.66 -30.66 -8.91
CA VAL A 29 -10.20 -30.78 -8.83
C VAL A 29 -9.56 -29.39 -8.83
N TYR A 30 -9.95 -28.52 -9.75
CA TYR A 30 -9.42 -27.17 -9.87
C TYR A 30 -9.63 -26.35 -8.59
N PHE A 31 -10.87 -26.24 -8.10
CA PHE A 31 -11.16 -25.49 -6.87
C PHE A 31 -10.53 -26.13 -5.63
N GLY A 32 -10.47 -27.47 -5.56
CA GLY A 32 -9.76 -28.17 -4.50
C GLY A 32 -8.27 -27.85 -4.46
N THR A 33 -7.62 -27.77 -5.62
CA THR A 33 -6.21 -27.36 -5.70
C THR A 33 -5.99 -25.90 -5.31
N LEU A 34 -6.85 -24.98 -5.75
CA LEU A 34 -6.76 -23.57 -5.37
C LEU A 34 -6.87 -23.40 -3.85
N HIS A 35 -7.87 -24.03 -3.24
CA HIS A 35 -8.06 -23.95 -1.79
C HIS A 35 -6.86 -24.50 -1.00
N ALA A 36 -6.25 -25.59 -1.47
CA ALA A 36 -5.04 -26.14 -0.86
C ALA A 36 -3.82 -25.21 -1.01
N MET A 37 -3.72 -24.48 -2.12
CA MET A 37 -2.67 -23.48 -2.32
C MET A 37 -2.87 -22.26 -1.43
N ASP A 38 -4.11 -21.76 -1.32
CA ASP A 38 -4.47 -20.64 -0.44
C ASP A 38 -4.12 -20.96 1.02
N GLY A 39 -4.51 -22.15 1.51
CA GLY A 39 -4.18 -22.56 2.88
C GLY A 39 -2.68 -22.66 3.16
N ARG A 40 -1.88 -23.08 2.17
CA ARG A 40 -0.41 -23.08 2.29
C ARG A 40 0.16 -21.68 2.29
N ALA A 41 -0.35 -20.79 1.45
CA ALA A 41 0.07 -19.39 1.40
C ALA A 41 -0.22 -18.69 2.74
N GLU A 42 -1.41 -18.89 3.31
CA GLU A 42 -1.75 -18.36 4.63
C GLU A 42 -0.84 -18.88 5.74
N ALA A 43 -0.58 -20.20 5.76
CA ALA A 43 0.32 -20.81 6.74
C ALA A 43 1.75 -20.25 6.60
N TYR A 44 2.22 -20.11 5.36
CA TYR A 44 3.52 -19.53 5.05
C TYR A 44 3.63 -18.07 5.50
N PHE A 45 2.67 -17.20 5.16
CA PHE A 45 2.66 -15.81 5.60
C PHE A 45 2.57 -15.68 7.13
N ARG A 46 1.80 -16.54 7.80
CA ARG A 46 1.69 -16.55 9.26
C ARG A 46 3.01 -16.94 9.92
N GLN A 47 3.71 -17.94 9.38
CA GLN A 47 5.03 -18.32 9.84
C GLN A 47 6.03 -17.19 9.60
N LEU A 48 6.03 -16.62 8.39
CA LEU A 48 6.94 -15.55 7.98
C LEU A 48 6.79 -14.32 8.88
N ARG A 49 5.55 -13.93 9.20
CA ARG A 49 5.25 -12.82 10.14
C ARG A 49 5.94 -13.00 11.50
N GLN A 50 6.11 -14.23 11.96
CA GLN A 50 6.74 -14.53 13.25
C GLN A 50 8.26 -14.69 13.15
N SER A 51 8.75 -15.32 12.09
CA SER A 51 10.18 -15.65 11.93
C SER A 51 11.00 -14.54 11.29
N ASP A 52 10.42 -13.82 10.33
CA ASP A 52 11.07 -12.73 9.58
C ASP A 52 10.01 -11.67 9.17
N PRO A 53 9.66 -10.75 10.10
CA PRO A 53 8.66 -9.73 9.86
C PRO A 53 9.01 -8.79 8.69
N ALA A 54 10.30 -8.56 8.43
CA ALA A 54 10.75 -7.68 7.36
C ALA A 54 10.49 -8.31 5.98
N LEU A 55 10.81 -9.59 5.83
CA LEU A 55 10.50 -10.34 4.61
C LEU A 55 8.99 -10.51 4.44
N TYR A 56 8.25 -10.75 5.53
CA TYR A 56 6.78 -10.78 5.53
C TYR A 56 6.18 -9.50 4.95
N LEU A 57 6.56 -8.34 5.48
CA LEU A 57 6.06 -7.04 5.02
C LEU A 57 6.42 -6.77 3.57
N THR A 58 7.63 -7.14 3.14
CA THR A 58 8.06 -7.00 1.74
C THR A 58 7.17 -7.83 0.82
N GLN A 59 6.96 -9.11 1.14
CA GLN A 59 6.13 -10.00 0.30
C GLN A 59 4.65 -9.62 0.35
N LEU A 60 4.14 -9.19 1.51
CA LEU A 60 2.78 -8.71 1.67
C LEU A 60 2.52 -7.51 0.77
N ARG A 61 3.45 -6.56 0.73
CA ARG A 61 3.38 -5.37 -0.12
C ARG A 61 3.34 -5.75 -1.60
N GLU A 62 4.18 -6.68 -2.04
CA GLU A 62 4.20 -7.14 -3.44
C GLU A 62 2.94 -7.94 -3.81
N ALA A 63 2.41 -8.76 -2.90
CA ALA A 63 1.28 -9.63 -3.17
C ALA A 63 -0.09 -8.94 -3.05
N GLN A 64 -0.26 -8.05 -2.07
CA GLN A 64 -1.54 -7.46 -1.68
C GLN A 64 -1.59 -5.92 -1.80
N GLY A 65 -0.46 -5.29 -2.14
CA GLY A 65 -0.37 -3.85 -2.36
C GLY A 65 0.03 -3.04 -1.11
N PHE A 66 0.26 -1.75 -1.34
CA PHE A 66 0.78 -0.83 -0.34
C PHE A 66 -0.21 -0.53 0.79
N ASP A 67 -1.52 -0.47 0.49
CA ASP A 67 -2.56 -0.24 1.50
C ASP A 67 -2.55 -1.32 2.59
N THR A 68 -2.56 -2.60 2.19
CA THR A 68 -2.52 -3.73 3.14
C THR A 68 -1.19 -3.80 3.87
N PHE A 69 -0.09 -3.49 3.18
CA PHE A 69 1.22 -3.35 3.80
C PHE A 69 1.22 -2.30 4.92
N LEU A 70 0.58 -1.14 4.70
CA LEU A 70 0.60 -0.04 5.64
C LEU A 70 -0.09 -0.39 6.97
N GLU A 71 -1.21 -1.09 6.92
CA GLU A 71 -1.96 -1.55 8.10
C GLU A 71 -1.14 -2.52 8.96
N GLU A 72 -0.51 -3.51 8.32
CA GLU A 72 0.35 -4.48 9.00
C GLU A 72 1.66 -3.86 9.48
N TYR A 73 2.27 -2.97 8.67
CA TYR A 73 3.48 -2.22 9.02
C TYR A 73 3.25 -1.38 10.29
N ARG A 74 2.13 -0.66 10.35
CA ARG A 74 1.74 0.15 11.51
C ARG A 74 1.74 -0.67 12.79
N THR A 75 1.14 -1.85 12.74
CA THR A 75 0.98 -2.73 13.90
C THR A 75 2.30 -3.37 14.31
N LEU A 76 3.10 -3.85 13.34
CA LEU A 76 4.37 -4.55 13.60
C LEU A 76 5.49 -3.61 14.06
N ASP A 77 5.56 -2.40 13.50
CA ASP A 77 6.58 -1.40 13.85
C ASP A 77 6.07 -0.38 14.90
N HIS A 78 4.87 -0.62 15.46
CA HIS A 78 4.26 0.13 16.56
C HIS A 78 4.03 1.62 16.28
N TYR A 79 3.55 1.93 15.08
CA TYR A 79 3.15 3.28 14.66
C TYR A 79 1.68 3.60 14.97
N ASP A 80 1.02 2.82 15.83
CA ASP A 80 -0.25 3.20 16.47
C ASP A 80 -0.09 4.50 17.29
N ASP A 81 1.08 4.66 17.92
CA ASP A 81 1.48 5.83 18.68
C ASP A 81 2.56 6.63 17.97
N PHE A 82 2.78 7.88 18.42
CA PHE A 82 3.82 8.73 17.87
C PHE A 82 5.22 8.23 18.21
N ARG A 83 6.01 7.96 17.17
CA ARG A 83 7.42 7.55 17.24
C ARG A 83 8.34 8.61 16.66
N GLN A 84 9.54 8.76 17.21
CA GLN A 84 10.53 9.70 16.65
C GLN A 84 11.04 9.25 15.28
N ALA A 85 11.35 7.97 15.10
CA ALA A 85 11.83 7.47 13.82
C ALA A 85 10.72 7.52 12.75
N PRO A 86 10.96 8.11 11.56
CA PRO A 86 10.01 8.03 10.45
C PRO A 86 9.84 6.58 9.99
N PRO A 87 8.65 6.20 9.46
CA PRO A 87 8.49 4.94 8.75
C PRO A 87 9.55 4.79 7.66
N ASN A 88 10.11 3.58 7.51
CA ASN A 88 11.25 3.34 6.61
C ASN A 88 10.99 3.76 5.15
N PHE A 89 9.74 3.71 4.70
CA PHE A 89 9.35 4.13 3.35
C PHE A 89 9.28 5.66 3.16
N LEU A 90 9.24 6.44 4.24
CA LEU A 90 9.32 7.91 4.21
C LEU A 90 10.76 8.43 4.33
N VAL A 91 11.71 7.60 4.77
CA VAL A 91 13.11 8.01 4.92
C VAL A 91 13.69 8.44 3.57
N GLY A 92 14.26 9.64 3.55
CA GLY A 92 15.01 10.16 2.41
C GLY A 92 14.70 11.62 2.08
N ARG A 93 15.21 12.04 0.93
CA ARG A 93 15.04 13.37 0.34
C ARG A 93 13.89 13.35 -0.66
N TRP A 94 12.96 14.26 -0.49
CA TRP A 94 11.76 14.43 -1.30
C TRP A 94 11.79 15.81 -1.96
N THR A 95 11.72 15.87 -3.29
CA THR A 95 11.52 17.14 -4.00
C THR A 95 10.06 17.52 -3.96
N LEU A 96 9.76 18.73 -3.50
CA LEU A 96 8.40 19.23 -3.44
C LEU A 96 8.01 19.90 -4.76
N ARG A 97 6.79 19.60 -5.24
CA ARG A 97 6.18 20.22 -6.42
C ARG A 97 4.83 20.83 -6.04
N PRO A 98 4.47 22.00 -6.60
CA PRO A 98 3.16 22.60 -6.37
C PRO A 98 2.03 21.80 -7.03
N ASP A 99 2.34 21.13 -8.14
CA ASP A 99 1.41 20.34 -8.94
C ASP A 99 1.91 18.89 -9.06
N PRO A 100 0.98 17.91 -9.17
CA PRO A 100 1.37 16.52 -9.34
C PRO A 100 1.98 16.30 -10.73
N ILE A 101 3.11 15.60 -10.77
CA ILE A 101 3.77 15.17 -11.99
C ILE A 101 3.50 13.69 -12.25
N ARG A 102 3.43 13.30 -13.52
CA ARG A 102 3.30 11.90 -13.92
C ARG A 102 4.68 11.31 -14.10
N LEU A 103 5.06 10.44 -13.19
CA LEU A 103 6.26 9.61 -13.29
C LEU A 103 5.87 8.19 -13.73
N SER A 104 6.81 7.48 -14.35
CA SER A 104 6.64 6.05 -14.49
C SER A 104 6.88 5.38 -13.12
N PRO A 105 6.18 4.29 -12.78
CA PRO A 105 6.41 3.60 -11.51
C PRO A 105 7.89 3.30 -11.28
N GLY A 106 8.39 3.65 -10.10
CA GLY A 106 9.80 3.45 -9.71
C GLY A 106 10.80 4.43 -10.32
N THR A 107 10.35 5.46 -11.05
CA THR A 107 11.23 6.53 -11.54
C THR A 107 11.25 7.72 -10.59
N ALA A 108 12.41 8.35 -10.46
CA ALA A 108 12.59 9.59 -9.70
C ALA A 108 12.59 10.80 -10.65
N PRO A 109 12.23 12.00 -10.17
CA PRO A 109 12.44 13.24 -10.90
C PRO A 109 13.91 13.41 -11.31
N SER A 110 14.15 14.00 -12.49
CA SER A 110 15.51 14.24 -12.99
C SER A 110 16.32 15.24 -12.15
N GLU A 111 15.63 16.11 -11.44
CA GLU A 111 16.22 17.15 -10.58
C GLU A 111 15.55 17.16 -9.22
N CYS A 112 16.35 17.26 -8.16
CA CYS A 112 15.87 17.44 -6.80
C CYS A 112 15.91 18.92 -6.40
N SER A 113 14.98 19.70 -6.94
CA SER A 113 14.76 21.11 -6.57
C SER A 113 13.87 21.19 -5.32
N ASP A 114 14.08 22.19 -4.46
CA ASP A 114 13.25 22.38 -3.24
C ASP A 114 13.09 21.10 -2.39
N PRO A 115 14.22 20.51 -1.94
CA PRO A 115 14.19 19.26 -1.20
C PRO A 115 13.76 19.45 0.26
N VAL A 116 12.92 18.54 0.73
CA VAL A 116 12.75 18.25 2.15
C VAL A 116 13.36 16.91 2.48
N THR A 117 13.83 16.74 3.70
CA THR A 117 14.35 15.45 4.19
C THR A 117 13.57 15.03 5.41
N LEU A 118 13.12 13.78 5.42
CA LEU A 118 12.48 13.12 6.55
C LEU A 118 13.45 12.05 7.04
N ASP A 119 14.15 12.31 8.14
CA ASP A 119 15.13 11.37 8.66
C ASP A 119 15.43 11.62 10.14
N TYR A 120 15.77 10.58 10.89
CA TYR A 120 16.17 10.65 12.31
C TYR A 120 15.24 11.49 13.22
N GLY A 121 13.93 11.50 12.95
CA GLY A 121 12.96 12.32 13.70
C GLY A 121 13.09 13.82 13.46
N LEU A 122 13.64 14.19 12.30
CA LEU A 122 13.77 15.56 11.84
C LEU A 122 13.06 15.73 10.50
N PHE A 123 12.35 16.85 10.38
CA PHE A 123 11.95 17.44 9.12
C PHE A 123 12.96 18.53 8.78
N LEU A 124 13.70 18.36 7.68
CA LEU A 124 14.69 19.33 7.21
C LEU A 124 14.23 19.97 5.90
N GLN A 125 14.28 21.29 5.81
CA GLN A 125 13.99 22.05 4.60
C GLN A 125 15.08 23.10 4.36
N LEU A 126 15.78 22.99 3.22
CA LEU A 126 17.02 23.72 2.98
C LEU A 126 16.83 25.10 2.34
N GLU A 127 15.89 25.28 1.41
CA GLU A 127 15.84 26.50 0.59
C GLU A 127 15.17 27.72 1.27
N THR A 128 14.28 27.50 2.24
CA THR A 128 13.60 28.58 2.99
C THR A 128 14.24 28.80 4.36
N GLY A 129 15.51 29.22 4.38
CA GLY A 129 16.18 29.65 5.61
C GLY A 129 16.66 28.52 6.53
N GLY A 130 16.72 27.28 6.04
CA GLY A 130 17.28 26.14 6.79
C GLY A 130 16.44 25.78 8.01
N VAL A 131 15.25 25.23 7.79
CA VAL A 131 14.37 24.81 8.88
C VAL A 131 14.65 23.36 9.24
N ALA A 132 15.00 23.11 10.50
CA ALA A 132 15.12 21.78 11.09
C ALA A 132 14.13 21.65 12.24
N LEU A 133 13.09 20.84 12.06
CA LEU A 133 12.03 20.67 13.05
C LEU A 133 12.10 19.27 13.65
N PRO A 134 12.12 19.12 14.98
CA PRO A 134 11.92 17.83 15.61
C PRO A 134 10.48 17.38 15.37
N VAL A 135 10.34 16.15 14.90
CA VAL A 135 9.06 15.57 14.53
C VAL A 135 8.91 14.15 15.06
N SER A 136 7.67 13.73 15.14
CA SER A 136 7.30 12.34 15.43
C SER A 136 6.18 11.91 14.50
N TYR A 137 6.04 10.60 14.28
CA TYR A 137 5.18 10.03 13.27
C TYR A 137 4.27 8.96 13.89
N ARG A 138 3.00 8.96 13.49
CA ARG A 138 2.12 7.79 13.62
C ARG A 138 1.43 7.53 12.29
N ILE A 139 0.83 6.36 12.14
CA ILE A 139 0.08 5.99 10.94
C ILE A 139 -1.40 5.89 11.31
N GLU A 140 -2.26 6.59 10.58
CA GLU A 140 -3.71 6.58 10.77
C GLU A 140 -4.38 6.29 9.42
N GLY A 141 -4.95 5.09 9.26
CA GLY A 141 -5.50 4.66 7.98
C GLY A 141 -4.46 4.72 6.86
N LYS A 142 -4.66 5.62 5.88
CA LYS A 142 -3.80 5.80 4.71
C LYS A 142 -2.84 6.99 4.81
N THR A 143 -2.78 7.65 5.97
CA THR A 143 -1.93 8.82 6.18
C THR A 143 -0.86 8.53 7.22
N VAL A 144 0.28 9.19 7.06
CA VAL A 144 1.25 9.33 8.14
C VAL A 144 1.02 10.69 8.77
N GLU A 145 0.70 10.73 10.04
CA GLU A 145 0.60 11.98 10.76
C GLU A 145 1.96 12.36 11.31
N MET A 146 2.50 13.48 10.83
CA MET A 146 3.74 14.08 11.31
C MET A 146 3.43 15.15 12.34
N ARG A 147 3.78 14.91 13.60
CA ARG A 147 3.63 15.89 14.68
C ARG A 147 4.87 16.76 14.80
N ILE A 148 4.66 18.08 14.87
CA ILE A 148 5.67 19.12 15.08
C ILE A 148 5.36 19.81 16.41
N GLY A 149 6.21 19.62 17.41
CA GLY A 149 5.92 20.13 18.77
C GLY A 149 4.66 19.48 19.39
N PRO A 150 4.02 20.13 20.37
CA PRO A 150 2.90 19.53 21.11
C PRO A 150 1.56 19.55 20.34
N ASP A 151 1.29 20.60 19.56
CA ASP A 151 -0.07 20.90 19.10
C ASP A 151 -0.26 20.81 17.58
N THR A 152 0.82 20.70 16.81
CA THR A 152 0.75 20.72 15.34
C THR A 152 0.88 19.31 14.78
N ILE A 153 -0.14 18.87 14.04
CA ILE A 153 -0.13 17.61 13.30
C ILE A 153 -0.31 17.92 11.82
N VAL A 154 0.61 17.44 10.99
CA VAL A 154 0.59 17.56 9.54
C VAL A 154 0.28 16.18 8.95
N PRO A 155 -0.89 15.98 8.33
CA PRO A 155 -1.19 14.73 7.65
C PRO A 155 -0.38 14.64 6.35
N ILE A 156 0.32 13.52 6.19
CA ILE A 156 1.03 13.14 4.97
C ILE A 156 0.21 12.05 4.29
N GLU A 157 -0.45 12.41 3.20
CA GLU A 157 -1.15 11.47 2.35
C GLU A 157 -0.15 10.64 1.56
N LEU A 158 -0.34 9.31 1.58
CA LEU A 158 0.48 8.36 0.84
C LEU A 158 -0.23 7.99 -0.46
N VAL A 159 0.36 8.35 -1.60
CA VAL A 159 -0.19 8.00 -2.91
C VAL A 159 0.60 6.84 -3.50
N SER A 160 -0.06 5.69 -3.61
CA SER A 160 0.58 4.44 -4.05
C SER A 160 -0.13 3.81 -5.24
N TYR A 161 0.64 3.12 -6.09
CA TYR A 161 0.14 2.29 -7.18
C TYR A 161 0.65 0.85 -7.01
N GLY A 162 -0.27 -0.08 -6.74
CA GLY A 162 0.08 -1.47 -6.45
C GLY A 162 0.95 -1.58 -5.19
N ALA A 163 2.15 -2.12 -5.33
CA ALA A 163 3.11 -2.31 -4.23
C ALA A 163 3.98 -1.07 -3.93
N GLN A 164 3.97 -0.06 -4.79
CA GLN A 164 4.92 1.06 -4.73
C GLN A 164 4.26 2.35 -4.24
N LEU A 165 4.92 3.04 -3.31
CA LEU A 165 4.64 4.43 -2.97
C LEU A 165 5.17 5.32 -4.11
N ASP A 166 4.29 6.06 -4.76
CA ASP A 166 4.62 6.92 -5.90
C ASP A 166 5.06 8.30 -5.41
N HIS A 167 4.22 8.93 -4.58
CA HIS A 167 4.51 10.23 -3.99
C HIS A 167 3.77 10.42 -2.67
N ILE A 168 4.13 11.49 -1.97
CA ILE A 168 3.44 11.96 -0.78
C ILE A 168 2.78 13.31 -1.06
N ALA A 169 1.65 13.59 -0.42
CA ALA A 169 1.00 14.88 -0.52
C ALA A 169 0.75 15.45 0.88
N PHE A 170 1.24 16.67 1.13
CA PHE A 170 1.07 17.33 2.43
C PHE A 170 1.31 18.84 2.33
N THR A 171 0.78 19.59 3.28
CA THR A 171 1.12 21.01 3.45
C THR A 171 2.39 21.11 4.28
N ALA A 172 3.52 21.39 3.63
CA ALA A 172 4.80 21.50 4.33
C ALA A 172 4.78 22.66 5.34
N PRO A 173 5.51 22.56 6.47
CA PRO A 173 5.60 23.65 7.45
C PRO A 173 6.02 24.97 6.80
N GLY A 174 5.26 26.03 7.05
CA GLY A 174 5.50 27.35 6.45
C GLY A 174 4.92 27.53 5.03
N ARG A 175 4.20 26.53 4.49
CA ARG A 175 3.40 26.67 3.26
C ARG A 175 1.92 26.76 3.55
N GLU A 176 1.19 27.38 2.62
CA GLU A 176 -0.26 27.55 2.69
C GLU A 176 -1.02 26.52 1.85
N SER A 177 -0.36 25.87 0.90
CA SER A 177 -0.96 24.90 -0.01
C SER A 177 -0.28 23.54 0.06
N VAL A 178 -1.03 22.50 -0.34
CA VAL A 178 -0.52 21.14 -0.49
C VAL A 178 0.63 21.13 -1.50
N SER A 179 1.69 20.44 -1.15
CA SER A 179 2.81 20.13 -2.03
C SER A 179 2.89 18.61 -2.24
N TYR A 180 3.33 18.21 -3.43
CA TYR A 180 3.53 16.82 -3.82
C TYR A 180 5.02 16.50 -3.74
N GLY A 181 5.39 15.62 -2.80
CA GLY A 181 6.75 15.17 -2.56
C GLY A 181 7.07 13.91 -3.36
N TYR A 182 8.13 13.96 -4.16
CA TYR A 182 8.64 12.82 -4.92
C TYR A 182 10.04 12.43 -4.43
N LEU A 183 10.26 11.15 -4.17
CA LEU A 183 11.54 10.68 -3.66
C LEU A 183 12.64 10.93 -4.70
N CYS A 184 13.69 11.65 -4.30
CA CYS A 184 14.79 12.06 -5.17
C CYS A 184 16.17 11.60 -4.65
N GLY A 185 16.24 11.03 -3.45
CA GLY A 185 17.48 10.51 -2.86
C GLY A 185 17.23 9.81 -1.53
N ARG A 186 18.08 8.85 -1.19
CA ARG A 186 18.11 8.14 0.10
C ARG A 186 19.54 8.15 0.63
#